data_AF-X0ULK4-F1
#
_entry.id   AF-X0ULK4-F1
#
_cell.length_a   1.000
_cell.length_b   1.000
_cell.length_c   1.000
_cell.angle_alpha   90.00
_cell.angle_beta   90.00
_cell.angle_gamma   90.00
#
_symmetry.space_group_name_H-M   'P 1'
#
loop_
_entity.id
_entity.type
_entity.pdbx_description
1 polymer ?
#
loop_
_entity_poly.entity_id
_entity_poly.type
_entity_poly.pdbx_seq_one_letter_code
_entity_poly.pdbx_strand_id
1 'polypeptide(L)'
;MFSFKLGLKNLTRQKRRNALIIFVIAFAFFGYLFMDSVMDGMEEMSFDNIKNYDTGNVQVAYPEYWEDRDKLPLENLIYLNQDMEESIKNMDGVLGVSPELKFKEGRIQA
;
A
#
# COMPACT_ATOMS: atom_id res chain seq x y z
N MET A 1 18.83 -46.55 -12.74
CA MET A 1 19.77 -45.39 -12.81
C MET A 1 20.32 -45.09 -14.22
N PHE A 2 20.24 -46.02 -15.19
CA PHE A 2 20.71 -45.80 -16.57
C PHE A 2 19.91 -44.73 -17.32
N SER A 3 18.58 -44.72 -17.19
CA SER A 3 17.69 -43.79 -17.90
C SER A 3 17.92 -42.32 -17.52
N PHE A 4 18.22 -42.04 -16.25
CA PHE A 4 18.51 -40.67 -15.78
C PHE A 4 19.82 -40.13 -16.38
N LYS A 5 20.88 -40.95 -16.38
CA LYS A 5 22.16 -40.60 -17.03
C LYS A 5 21.99 -40.37 -18.54
N LEU A 6 21.17 -41.20 -19.21
CA LEU A 6 20.91 -41.07 -20.63
C LEU A 6 20.10 -39.79 -20.95
N GLY A 7 19.12 -39.46 -20.11
CA GLY A 7 18.33 -38.23 -20.19
C GLY A 7 19.19 -36.97 -20.04
N LEU A 8 20.05 -36.90 -19.01
CA LEU A 8 20.98 -35.78 -18.83
C LEU A 8 21.95 -35.62 -20.00
N LYS A 9 22.45 -36.73 -20.54
CA LYS A 9 23.35 -36.72 -21.71
C LYS A 9 22.62 -36.23 -22.97
N ASN A 10 21.32 -36.50 -23.09
CA ASN A 10 20.49 -35.97 -24.17
C ASN A 10 20.28 -34.45 -24.03
N LEU A 11 19.95 -34.01 -22.81
CA LEU A 11 19.74 -32.59 -22.50
C LEU A 11 21.00 -31.75 -22.76
N THR A 12 22.16 -32.25 -22.35
CA THR A 12 23.46 -31.57 -22.53
C THR A 12 24.01 -31.64 -23.96
N ARG A 13 23.50 -32.54 -24.81
CA ARG A 13 23.88 -32.63 -26.23
C ARG A 13 23.12 -31.62 -27.09
N GLN A 14 21.82 -31.43 -26.86
CA GLN A 14 20.99 -30.46 -27.59
C GLN A 14 20.93 -29.08 -26.91
N LYS A 15 22.11 -28.50 -26.61
CA LYS A 15 22.25 -27.28 -25.78
C LYS A 15 21.39 -26.10 -26.25
N ARG A 16 21.34 -25.83 -27.56
CA ARG A 16 20.62 -24.68 -28.13
C ARG A 16 19.11 -24.78 -27.90
N ARG A 17 18.50 -25.92 -28.24
CA ARG A 17 17.06 -26.16 -28.09
C ARG A 17 16.65 -26.18 -26.61
N ASN A 18 17.42 -26.86 -25.76
CA ASN A 18 17.10 -26.96 -24.34
C ASN A 18 17.28 -25.62 -23.61
N ALA A 19 18.27 -24.82 -23.98
CA ALA A 19 18.44 -23.47 -23.42
C ALA A 19 17.22 -22.59 -23.72
N LEU A 20 16.68 -22.62 -24.95
CA LEU A 20 15.47 -21.87 -25.28
C LEU A 20 14.27 -22.32 -24.45
N ILE A 21 14.05 -23.63 -24.28
CA ILE A 21 12.94 -24.16 -23.48
C ILE A 21 13.08 -23.75 -22.01
N ILE A 22 14.27 -23.92 -21.43
CA ILE A 22 14.55 -23.51 -20.06
C ILE A 22 14.31 -22.02 -19.89
N PHE A 23 14.75 -21.20 -20.86
CA PHE A 23 14.57 -19.75 -20.81
C PHE A 23 13.10 -19.35 -20.88
N VAL A 24 12.30 -19.96 -21.76
CA VAL A 24 10.86 -19.71 -21.85
C VAL A 24 10.16 -20.05 -20.53
N ILE A 25 10.47 -21.21 -19.96
CA ILE A 25 9.89 -21.64 -18.67
C ILE A 25 10.32 -20.67 -17.56
N ALA A 26 11.62 -20.36 -17.46
CA ALA A 26 12.15 -19.44 -16.47
C ALA A 26 11.52 -18.05 -16.59
N PHE A 27 11.34 -17.54 -17.81
CA PHE A 27 10.73 -16.23 -18.05
C PHE A 27 9.24 -16.21 -17.67
N ALA A 28 8.50 -17.29 -17.94
CA ALA A 28 7.11 -17.41 -17.51
C ALA A 28 6.98 -17.39 -15.98
N PHE A 29 7.80 -18.18 -15.28
CA PHE A 29 7.82 -18.18 -13.81
C PHE A 29 8.30 -16.85 -13.24
N PHE A 30 9.32 -16.24 -13.85
CA PHE A 30 9.81 -14.93 -13.45
C PHE A 30 8.70 -13.88 -13.55
N GLY A 31 7.98 -13.82 -14.66
CA GLY A 31 6.87 -12.86 -14.83
C GLY A 31 5.76 -13.06 -13.81
N TYR A 32 5.40 -14.31 -13.52
CA TYR A 32 4.42 -14.65 -12.49
C TYR A 32 4.89 -14.17 -11.10
N LEU A 33 6.07 -14.61 -10.67
CA LEU A 33 6.60 -14.27 -9.33
C LEU A 33 6.85 -12.77 -9.17
N PHE A 34 7.29 -12.11 -10.24
CA PHE A 34 7.48 -10.67 -10.24
C PHE A 34 6.17 -9.92 -10.00
N MET A 35 5.11 -10.28 -10.73
CA MET A 35 3.80 -9.63 -10.55
C MET A 35 3.19 -9.94 -9.19
N ASP A 36 3.32 -11.18 -8.71
CA ASP A 36 2.88 -11.61 -7.38
C ASP A 36 3.55 -10.75 -6.29
N SER A 37 4.88 -10.62 -6.34
CA SER A 37 5.63 -9.80 -5.37
C SER A 37 5.29 -8.30 -5.47
N VAL A 38 5.02 -7.79 -6.68
CA VAL A 38 4.58 -6.40 -6.86
C VAL A 38 3.20 -6.19 -6.26
N MET A 39 2.27 -7.11 -6.49
CA MET A 39 0.91 -7.04 -5.95
C MET A 39 0.92 -7.08 -4.42
N ASP A 40 1.68 -8.00 -3.81
CA ASP A 40 1.84 -8.08 -2.36
C ASP A 40 2.41 -6.79 -1.77
N GLY A 41 3.46 -6.23 -2.40
CA GLY A 41 4.03 -4.96 -1.97
C GLY A 41 3.03 -3.80 -2.10
N MET A 42 2.22 -3.79 -3.15
CA MET A 42 1.16 -2.80 -3.34
C MET A 42 0.05 -2.94 -2.29
N GLU A 43 -0.31 -4.16 -1.90
CA GLU A 43 -1.30 -4.42 -0.86
C GLU A 43 -0.83 -3.86 0.49
N GLU A 44 0.40 -4.20 0.90
CA GLU A 44 1.00 -3.71 2.16
C GLU A 44 1.08 -2.17 2.18
N MET A 45 1.60 -1.57 1.10
CA MET A 45 1.62 -0.11 0.96
C MET A 45 0.22 0.52 0.97
N SER A 46 -0.79 -0.15 0.41
CA SER A 46 -2.16 0.37 0.40
C SER A 46 -2.76 0.39 1.80
N PHE A 47 -2.56 -0.66 2.58
CA PHE A 47 -3.00 -0.69 3.98
C PHE A 47 -2.29 0.35 4.83
N ASP A 48 -0.98 0.50 4.67
CA ASP A 48 -0.22 1.53 5.36
C ASP A 48 -0.65 2.94 4.96
N ASN A 49 -0.93 3.17 3.67
CA ASN A 49 -1.42 4.47 3.19
C ASN A 49 -2.82 4.79 3.74
N ILE A 50 -3.76 3.85 3.72
CA ILE A 50 -5.11 4.05 4.27
C ILE A 50 -5.02 4.39 5.76
N LYS A 51 -4.19 3.64 6.49
CA LYS A 51 -3.99 3.83 7.93
C LYS A 51 -3.32 5.17 8.25
N ASN A 52 -2.28 5.56 7.52
CA ASN A 52 -1.47 6.72 7.84
C ASN A 52 -2.01 8.04 7.26
N TYR A 53 -2.69 8.01 6.10
CA TYR A 53 -3.09 9.22 5.38
C TYR A 53 -4.59 9.47 5.32
N ASP A 54 -5.42 8.43 5.41
CA ASP A 54 -6.85 8.61 5.16
C ASP A 54 -7.66 8.87 6.43
N THR A 55 -7.31 8.17 7.51
CA THR A 55 -8.11 8.17 8.76
C THR A 55 -7.27 8.27 10.03
N GLY A 56 -5.97 7.94 10.02
CA GLY A 56 -5.26 7.63 11.26
C GLY A 56 -5.85 6.38 11.94
N ASN A 57 -5.32 5.99 13.09
CA ASN A 57 -5.91 4.89 13.87
C ASN A 57 -7.31 5.24 14.42
N VAL A 58 -7.54 6.51 14.75
CA VAL A 58 -8.81 7.05 15.24
C VAL A 58 -8.95 8.48 14.71
N GLN A 59 -10.03 8.77 13.97
CA GLN A 59 -10.35 10.11 13.50
C GLN A 59 -11.51 10.69 14.30
N VAL A 60 -11.36 11.93 14.77
CA VAL A 60 -12.43 12.69 15.42
C VAL A 60 -12.83 13.83 14.50
N ALA A 61 -14.09 13.84 14.06
CA ALA A 61 -14.65 14.86 13.19
C ALA A 61 -16.08 15.19 13.64
N TYR A 62 -16.59 16.34 13.20
CA TYR A 62 -17.98 16.71 13.45
C TYR A 62 -18.93 15.70 12.77
N PRO A 63 -20.08 15.31 13.34
CA PRO A 63 -20.93 14.25 12.77
C PRO A 63 -21.31 14.46 11.31
N GLU A 64 -21.60 15.70 10.92
CA GLU A 64 -22.00 16.08 9.55
C GLU A 64 -20.83 16.00 8.54
N TYR A 65 -19.58 15.94 9.01
CA TYR A 65 -18.40 15.79 8.14
C TYR A 65 -18.49 14.53 7.28
N TRP A 66 -19.07 13.46 7.79
CA TRP A 66 -19.14 12.17 7.09
C TRP A 66 -20.11 12.19 5.91
N GLU A 67 -21.16 13.00 5.96
CA GLU A 67 -22.14 13.11 4.88
C GLU A 67 -21.57 13.88 3.68
N ASP A 68 -20.73 14.89 3.96
CA ASP A 68 -20.19 15.82 2.97
C ASP A 68 -18.66 15.72 2.82
N ARG A 69 -18.05 14.59 3.20
CA ARG A 69 -16.58 14.37 3.22
C ARG A 69 -15.90 14.77 1.90
N ASP A 70 -16.53 14.46 0.77
CA ASP A 70 -16.01 14.76 -0.58
C ASP A 70 -15.95 16.26 -0.90
N LYS A 71 -16.76 17.07 -0.22
CA LYS A 71 -16.78 18.53 -0.39
C LYS A 71 -15.71 19.24 0.44
N LEU A 72 -15.05 18.53 1.35
CA LEU A 72 -14.08 19.08 2.31
C LEU A 72 -14.63 20.34 3.01
N PRO A 73 -15.75 20.23 3.75
CA PRO A 73 -16.41 21.37 4.36
C PRO A 73 -15.49 22.03 5.39
N LEU A 74 -15.40 23.36 5.32
CA LEU A 74 -14.69 24.19 6.30
C LEU A 74 -15.62 24.67 7.42
N GLU A 75 -16.84 24.16 7.45
CA GLU A 75 -17.84 24.40 8.49
C GLU A 75 -17.61 23.43 9.65
N ASN A 76 -17.93 23.85 10.88
CA ASN A 76 -17.84 23.01 12.09
C ASN A 76 -16.44 22.42 12.36
N LEU A 77 -15.38 23.18 12.07
CA LEU A 77 -14.00 22.80 12.38
C LEU A 77 -13.80 22.60 13.89
N ILE A 78 -13.06 21.54 14.24
CA ILE A 78 -12.65 21.27 15.61
C ILE A 78 -11.33 21.99 15.86
N TYR A 79 -11.32 22.90 16.83
CA TYR A 79 -10.11 23.58 17.26
C TYR A 79 -9.45 22.80 18.40
N LEU A 80 -8.23 22.33 18.16
CA LEU A 80 -7.43 21.68 19.19
C LEU A 80 -6.81 22.76 20.09
N ASN A 81 -7.22 22.81 21.37
CA ASN A 81 -6.57 23.65 22.37
C ASN A 81 -5.48 22.86 23.12
N GLN A 82 -4.59 23.58 23.80
CA GLN A 82 -3.44 22.97 24.49
C GLN A 82 -3.87 22.00 25.60
N ASP A 83 -4.92 22.33 26.35
CA ASP A 83 -5.43 21.50 27.45
C ASP A 83 -6.02 20.16 26.95
N MET A 84 -6.72 20.18 25.81
CA MET A 84 -7.28 19.00 25.16
C MET A 84 -6.18 18.13 24.57
N GLU A 85 -5.19 18.74 23.92
CA GLU A 85 -4.04 18.03 23.37
C GLU A 85 -3.27 17.27 24.47
N GLU A 86 -3.03 17.93 25.60
CA GLU A 86 -2.33 17.32 26.75
C GLU A 86 -3.18 16.22 27.39
N SER A 87 -4.49 16.42 27.51
CA SER A 87 -5.42 15.40 28.02
C SER A 87 -5.44 14.14 27.16
N ILE A 88 -5.42 14.28 25.83
CA ILE A 88 -5.44 13.14 24.90
C ILE A 88 -4.07 12.44 24.89
N LYS A 89 -2.96 13.18 24.89
CA LYS A 89 -1.61 12.61 24.95
C LYS A 89 -1.33 11.81 26.22
N ASN A 90 -2.00 12.15 27.32
CA ASN A 90 -1.87 11.44 28.59
C ASN A 90 -2.77 10.21 28.72
N MET A 91 -3.61 9.90 27.73
CA MET A 91 -4.41 8.66 27.73
C MET A 91 -3.56 7.44 27.41
N ASP A 92 -3.82 6.33 28.11
CA ASP A 92 -3.11 5.07 27.88
C ASP A 92 -3.38 4.52 26.47
N GLY A 93 -2.32 4.07 25.79
CA GLY A 93 -2.37 3.61 24.41
C GLY A 93 -2.33 4.68 23.32
N VAL A 94 -2.34 5.98 23.66
CA VAL A 94 -2.18 7.07 22.68
C VAL A 94 -0.69 7.35 22.45
N LEU A 95 -0.22 7.11 21.23
CA LEU A 95 1.19 7.35 20.84
C LEU A 95 1.44 8.76 20.27
N GLY A 96 0.39 9.43 19.80
CA GLY A 96 0.50 10.76 19.19
C GLY A 96 -0.85 11.32 18.78
N VAL A 97 -0.90 12.65 18.65
CA VAL A 97 -2.05 13.42 18.21
C VAL A 97 -1.55 14.42 17.18
N SER A 98 -2.24 14.54 16.05
CA SER A 98 -1.92 15.53 15.02
C SER A 98 -3.22 16.17 14.53
N PRO A 99 -3.35 17.51 14.59
CA PRO A 99 -4.46 18.20 13.92
C PRO A 99 -4.25 18.14 12.41
N GLU A 100 -5.31 17.85 11.65
CA GLU A 100 -5.29 17.77 10.19
C GLU A 100 -6.38 18.64 9.58
N LEU A 101 -6.03 19.41 8.54
CA LEU A 101 -6.97 20.20 7.74
C LEU A 101 -6.81 19.85 6.27
N LYS A 102 -7.78 19.13 5.70
CA LYS A 102 -7.87 18.86 4.26
C LYS A 102 -8.78 19.91 3.63
N PHE A 103 -8.27 20.69 2.68
CA PHE A 103 -9.05 21.65 1.92
C PHE A 103 -8.74 21.51 0.42
N LYS A 104 -9.73 21.78 -0.43
CA LYS A 104 -9.52 21.75 -1.88
C LYS A 104 -8.89 23.08 -2.29
N GLU A 105 -7.71 23.04 -2.88
CA GLU A 105 -7.11 24.22 -3.52
C GLU A 105 -7.96 24.56 -4.76
N GLY A 106 -8.92 25.47 -4.59
CA GLY A 106 -9.63 26.08 -5.70
C GLY A 106 -8.65 26.95 -6.46
N ARG A 107 -8.37 26.63 -7.72
CA ARG A 107 -7.92 27.67 -8.66
C ARG A 107 -8.96 28.79 -8.60
N ILE A 108 -8.59 29.91 -7.99
CA ILE A 108 -9.27 31.18 -8.18
C ILE A 108 -9.17 31.44 -9.69
N GLN A 109 -10.22 31.09 -10.43
CA GLN A 109 -10.42 31.62 -11.76
C GLN A 109 -11.08 32.98 -11.58
N ALA A 110 -10.25 34.01 -11.81
CA ALA A 110 -10.55 35.42 -12.08
C ALA A 110 -11.38 36.19 -11.02
#